data_AF-A0A9W6ZPX1-F1
#
_entry.id   AF-A0A9W6ZPX1-F1
#
_cell.length_a   1.000
_cell.length_b   1.000
_cell.length_c   1.000
_cell.angle_alpha   90.00
_cell.angle_beta   90.00
_cell.angle_gamma   90.00
#
_symmetry.space_group_name_H-M   'P 1'
#
loop_
_entity.id
_entity.type
_entity.pdbx_description
1 polymer ?
#
loop_
_entity_poly.entity_id
_entity_poly.type
_entity_poly.pdbx_seq_one_letter_code
_entity_poly.pdbx_strand_id
1 'polypeptide(L)'
;VKGGKVKGIDLESAVKAGSNPVDYSPEACPPEFAKDFLKNGGETFVVKRSYDSWSLGMLFYNIYTGKGYFEGKTAGTITKSLAVPNFEPDFREIDDDNLRDLCEKLCKHEPKKRMGITRALLHPYFTSSGLGKWSF
;
A
#
# COMPACT_ATOMS: atom_id res chain seq x y z
N VAL A 1 3.07 -27.17 -0.29
CA VAL A 1 1.83 -26.41 -0.55
C VAL A 1 1.25 -26.85 -1.90
N LYS A 2 0.19 -27.67 -1.93
CA LYS A 2 -0.48 -28.06 -3.18
C LYS A 2 -1.43 -26.92 -3.60
N GLY A 3 -1.09 -26.18 -4.65
CA GLY A 3 -2.00 -25.24 -5.33
C GLY A 3 -1.64 -23.75 -5.32
N GLY A 4 -0.51 -23.31 -4.77
CA GLY A 4 0.00 -21.93 -4.93
C GLY A 4 -0.88 -20.78 -4.38
N LYS A 5 -1.99 -21.08 -3.68
CA LYS A 5 -2.91 -20.05 -3.16
C LYS A 5 -2.32 -19.34 -1.95
N VAL A 6 -2.36 -18.00 -1.98
CA VAL A 6 -2.01 -17.14 -0.84
C VAL A 6 -3.25 -16.95 0.04
N LYS A 7 -3.06 -16.90 1.37
CA LYS A 7 -4.13 -16.64 2.34
C LYS A 7 -3.72 -15.45 3.20
N GLY A 8 -4.63 -14.49 3.35
CA GLY A 8 -4.49 -13.45 4.38
C GLY A 8 -4.55 -14.10 5.76
N ILE A 9 -3.59 -13.77 6.60
CA ILE A 9 -3.52 -14.15 8.01
C ILE A 9 -3.37 -12.87 8.83
N ASP A 10 -3.28 -13.01 10.15
CA ASP A 10 -2.98 -11.90 11.05
C ASP A 10 -4.00 -10.74 10.96
N LEU A 11 -5.22 -11.03 11.42
CA LEU A 11 -6.37 -10.14 11.31
C LEU A 11 -6.60 -9.31 12.58
N GLU A 12 -5.65 -9.27 13.51
CA GLU A 12 -5.79 -8.54 14.79
C GLU A 12 -5.86 -7.02 14.58
N SER A 13 -5.20 -6.52 13.53
CA SER A 13 -5.24 -5.11 13.13
C SER A 13 -6.41 -4.76 12.20
N ALA A 14 -7.23 -5.75 11.81
CA ALA A 14 -8.33 -5.54 10.89
C ALA A 14 -9.50 -4.82 11.59
N VAL A 15 -9.93 -3.71 11.00
CA VAL A 15 -11.01 -2.89 11.55
C VAL A 15 -12.08 -2.60 10.50
N LYS A 16 -13.28 -2.21 10.96
CA LYS A 16 -14.35 -1.79 10.06
C LYS A 16 -13.99 -0.45 9.42
N ALA A 17 -14.15 -0.32 8.11
CA ALA A 17 -13.98 0.99 7.46
C ALA A 17 -14.85 2.05 8.16
N GLY A 18 -14.23 3.17 8.53
CA GLY A 18 -14.86 4.22 9.34
C GLY A 18 -14.56 4.16 10.83
N SER A 19 -13.84 3.15 11.34
CA SER A 19 -13.34 3.12 12.72
C SER A 19 -11.89 3.60 12.82
N ASN A 20 -11.41 3.71 14.06
CA ASN A 20 -10.02 4.02 14.36
C ASN A 20 -9.11 2.80 14.15
N PRO A 21 -7.82 3.02 13.85
CA PRO A 21 -6.83 1.95 13.79
C PRO A 21 -6.55 1.40 15.19
N VAL A 22 -6.24 0.11 15.28
CA VAL A 22 -5.88 -0.57 16.55
C VAL A 22 -4.39 -0.88 16.64
N ASP A 23 -3.76 -1.19 15.51
CA ASP A 23 -2.33 -1.41 15.36
C ASP A 23 -1.92 -1.14 13.90
N TYR A 24 -0.62 -0.94 13.65
CA TYR A 24 -0.10 -0.59 12.33
C TYR A 24 1.39 -0.90 12.15
N SER A 25 1.80 -1.14 10.90
CA SER A 25 3.20 -1.22 10.48
C SER A 25 3.60 0.07 9.73
N PRO A 26 4.55 0.88 10.21
CA PRO A 26 4.90 2.18 9.61
C PRO A 26 5.18 2.13 8.11
N GLU A 27 5.84 1.09 7.64
CA GLU A 27 6.23 0.87 6.25
C GLU A 27 5.04 0.60 5.31
N ALA A 28 3.91 0.13 5.85
CA ALA A 28 2.68 -0.13 5.11
C ALA A 28 1.66 1.01 5.26
N CYS A 29 1.94 2.01 6.09
CA CYS A 29 1.06 3.13 6.38
C CYS A 29 1.07 4.18 5.28
N PRO A 30 -0.08 4.81 4.98
CA PRO A 30 -0.15 5.91 4.04
C PRO A 30 0.21 7.28 4.68
N PRO A 31 0.57 8.29 3.87
CA PRO A 31 0.98 9.63 4.32
C PRO A 31 -0.01 10.33 5.26
N GLU A 32 -1.30 10.21 5.00
CA GLU A 32 -2.35 10.85 5.81
C GLU A 32 -2.43 10.27 7.23
N PHE A 33 -2.12 8.98 7.40
CA PHE A 33 -2.05 8.38 8.72
C PHE A 33 -0.79 8.82 9.43
N ALA A 34 0.37 8.77 8.76
CA ALA A 34 1.63 9.25 9.33
C ALA A 34 1.54 10.71 9.81
N LYS A 35 0.86 11.56 9.03
CA LYS A 35 0.61 12.96 9.39
C LYS A 35 -0.30 13.10 10.61
N ASP A 36 -1.40 12.35 10.69
CA ASP A 36 -2.29 12.39 11.86
C ASP A 36 -1.59 11.81 13.10
N PHE A 37 -0.80 10.75 12.93
CA PHE A 37 -0.01 10.13 13.97
C PHE A 37 0.99 11.10 14.61
N LEU A 38 1.73 11.87 13.80
CA LEU A 38 2.65 12.88 14.34
C LEU A 38 1.95 14.05 15.03
N LYS A 39 0.68 14.32 14.68
CA LYS A 39 -0.08 15.44 15.25
C LYS A 39 -0.80 15.05 16.55
N ASN A 40 -1.46 13.90 16.55
CA ASN A 40 -2.42 13.50 17.58
C ASN A 40 -2.28 12.02 18.00
N GLY A 41 -1.17 11.35 17.67
CA GLY A 41 -0.99 9.92 17.97
C GLY A 41 -1.86 8.97 17.16
N GLY A 42 -2.63 9.47 16.18
CA GLY A 42 -3.50 8.66 15.34
C GLY A 42 -4.84 8.29 15.98
N GLU A 43 -5.11 8.76 17.21
CA GLU A 43 -6.32 8.43 17.98
C GLU A 43 -7.61 8.85 17.26
N THR A 44 -7.57 9.97 16.55
CA THR A 44 -8.72 10.51 15.81
C THR A 44 -8.76 10.06 14.36
N PHE A 45 -7.77 9.29 13.90
CA PHE A 45 -7.70 8.86 12.51
C PHE A 45 -8.84 7.91 12.18
N VAL A 46 -9.49 8.13 11.04
CA VAL A 46 -10.56 7.26 10.55
C VAL A 46 -10.05 6.47 9.35
N VAL A 47 -9.95 5.15 9.52
CA VAL A 47 -9.45 4.24 8.48
C VAL A 47 -10.46 4.16 7.33
N LYS A 48 -9.95 4.29 6.10
CA LYS A 48 -10.71 4.18 4.85
C LYS A 48 -10.07 3.11 3.97
N ARG A 49 -10.84 2.56 3.02
CA ARG A 49 -10.35 1.54 2.06
C ARG A 49 -9.15 2.01 1.22
N SER A 50 -8.95 3.32 1.05
CA SER A 50 -7.78 3.89 0.38
C SER A 50 -6.47 3.69 1.16
N TYR A 51 -6.56 3.30 2.44
CA TYR A 51 -5.44 2.87 3.25
C TYR A 51 -4.90 1.54 2.70
N ASP A 52 -5.77 0.53 2.57
CA ASP A 52 -5.39 -0.77 2.03
C ASP A 52 -4.85 -0.67 0.59
N SER A 53 -5.37 0.25 -0.22
CA SER A 53 -4.85 0.52 -1.56
C SER A 53 -3.37 0.95 -1.54
N TRP A 54 -2.98 1.79 -0.57
CA TRP A 54 -1.58 2.17 -0.40
C TRP A 54 -0.73 0.99 0.04
N SER A 55 -1.17 0.26 1.08
CA SER A 55 -0.45 -0.91 1.59
C SER A 55 -0.25 -1.97 0.51
N LEU A 56 -1.23 -2.14 -0.38
CA LEU A 56 -1.14 -3.03 -1.55
C LEU A 56 -0.06 -2.58 -2.54
N GLY A 57 0.06 -1.28 -2.84
CA GLY A 57 1.12 -0.78 -3.73
C GLY A 57 2.52 -0.99 -3.13
N MET A 58 2.68 -0.75 -1.83
CA MET A 58 3.93 -1.05 -1.12
C MET A 58 4.25 -2.55 -1.11
N LEU A 59 3.24 -3.41 -0.96
CA LEU A 59 3.39 -4.85 -1.05
C LEU A 59 3.85 -5.29 -2.44
N PHE A 60 3.26 -4.75 -3.52
CA PHE A 60 3.69 -5.07 -4.88
C PHE A 60 5.13 -4.66 -5.16
N TYR A 61 5.54 -3.48 -4.70
CA TYR A 61 6.94 -3.07 -4.76
C TYR A 61 7.85 -4.12 -4.10
N ASN A 62 7.52 -4.53 -2.87
CA ASN A 62 8.32 -5.49 -2.11
C ASN A 62 8.39 -6.86 -2.79
N ILE A 63 7.25 -7.38 -3.29
CA ILE A 63 7.21 -8.65 -4.01
C ILE A 63 8.10 -8.60 -5.26
N TYR A 64 8.05 -7.49 -5.99
CA TYR A 64 8.75 -7.35 -7.26
C TYR A 64 10.27 -7.14 -7.06
N THR A 65 10.67 -6.26 -6.15
CA THR A 65 12.10 -5.94 -5.92
C THR A 65 12.78 -6.90 -4.95
N GLY A 66 12.01 -7.65 -4.16
CA GLY A 66 12.48 -8.45 -3.04
C GLY A 66 12.93 -7.63 -1.83
N LYS A 67 12.64 -6.32 -1.81
CA LYS A 67 13.10 -5.37 -0.78
C LYS A 67 11.98 -4.47 -0.30
N GLY A 68 11.93 -4.22 1.00
CA GLY A 68 11.02 -3.23 1.56
C GLY A 68 11.39 -1.82 1.10
N TYR A 69 10.41 -1.00 0.71
CA TYR A 69 10.65 0.38 0.26
C TYR A 69 11.42 1.23 1.30
N PHE A 70 11.21 0.94 2.58
CA PHE A 70 11.86 1.62 3.70
C PHE A 70 12.90 0.75 4.42
N GLU A 71 13.46 -0.26 3.75
CA GLU A 71 14.46 -1.15 4.32
C GLU A 71 15.62 -0.36 4.97
N GLY A 72 16.00 -0.78 6.19
CA GLY A 72 17.05 -0.12 6.97
C GLY A 72 16.64 1.17 7.69
N LYS A 73 15.39 1.65 7.55
CA LYS A 73 14.89 2.84 8.27
C LYS A 73 14.14 2.45 9.54
N THR A 74 14.25 3.30 10.56
CA THR A 74 13.49 3.14 11.81
C THR A 74 12.05 3.63 11.63
N ALA A 75 11.11 3.09 12.42
CA ALA A 75 9.70 3.50 12.43
C ALA A 75 9.53 5.03 12.48
N GLY A 76 10.23 5.72 13.39
CA GLY A 76 10.16 7.17 13.52
C GLY A 76 10.66 7.93 12.27
N THR A 77 11.67 7.40 11.57
CA THR A 77 12.16 8.00 10.32
C THR A 77 11.15 7.78 9.19
N ILE A 78 10.56 6.59 9.09
CA ILE A 78 9.53 6.27 8.09
C ILE A 78 8.33 7.20 8.24
N THR A 79 7.78 7.31 9.46
CA THR A 79 6.63 8.17 9.75
C THR A 79 6.93 9.63 9.42
N LYS A 80 8.13 10.13 9.75
CA LYS A 80 8.55 11.50 9.40
C LYS A 80 8.67 11.70 7.89
N SER A 81 9.23 10.75 7.15
CA SER A 81 9.33 10.81 5.69
C SER A 81 7.96 10.81 5.02
N LEU A 82 7.06 9.92 5.46
CA LEU A 82 5.69 9.83 4.94
C LEU A 82 4.86 11.10 5.20
N ALA A 83 5.10 11.80 6.31
CA ALA A 83 4.36 13.01 6.67
C ALA A 83 4.81 14.27 5.91
N VAL A 84 5.88 14.20 5.11
CA VAL A 84 6.34 15.32 4.27
C VAL A 84 5.24 15.67 3.25
N PRO A 85 4.91 16.97 3.08
CA PRO A 85 3.95 17.38 2.06
C PRO A 85 4.34 16.88 0.66
N ASN A 86 3.38 16.29 -0.06
CA ASN A 86 3.58 15.78 -1.42
C ASN A 86 4.58 14.61 -1.52
N PHE A 87 4.79 13.86 -0.43
CA PHE A 87 5.53 12.60 -0.51
C PHE A 87 4.82 11.64 -1.47
N GLU A 88 5.50 11.27 -2.56
CA GLU A 88 5.11 10.16 -3.44
C GLU A 88 6.28 9.15 -3.47
N PRO A 89 6.03 7.84 -3.31
CA PRO A 89 7.08 6.84 -3.43
C PRO A 89 7.62 6.81 -4.85
N ASP A 90 8.93 6.65 -4.95
CA ASP A 90 9.64 6.51 -6.21
C ASP A 90 9.77 5.03 -6.60
N PHE A 91 9.06 4.64 -7.65
CA PHE A 91 8.99 3.26 -8.11
C PHE A 91 9.90 2.96 -9.32
N ARG A 92 10.95 3.76 -9.56
CA ARG A 92 11.90 3.55 -10.67
C ARG A 92 12.64 2.21 -10.67
N GLU A 93 12.72 1.52 -9.53
CA GLU A 93 13.30 0.17 -9.45
C GLU A 93 12.41 -0.90 -10.11
N ILE A 94 11.14 -0.58 -10.42
CA ILE A 94 10.24 -1.46 -11.16
C ILE A 94 10.47 -1.26 -12.68
N ASP A 95 10.99 -2.28 -13.36
CA ASP A 95 11.23 -2.26 -14.81
C ASP A 95 9.96 -2.53 -15.65
N ASP A 96 8.94 -3.15 -15.06
CA ASP A 96 7.64 -3.36 -15.71
C ASP A 96 6.79 -2.07 -15.66
N ASP A 97 6.61 -1.45 -16.83
CA ASP A 97 5.87 -0.19 -16.96
C ASP A 97 4.42 -0.28 -16.44
N ASN A 98 3.74 -1.41 -16.63
CA ASN A 98 2.36 -1.58 -16.18
C ASN A 98 2.29 -1.76 -14.65
N LEU A 99 3.26 -2.47 -14.06
CA LEU A 99 3.34 -2.61 -12.62
C LEU A 99 3.71 -1.29 -11.95
N ARG A 100 4.69 -0.57 -12.52
CA ARG A 100 5.11 0.74 -12.02
C ARG A 100 3.93 1.71 -12.02
N ASP A 101 3.21 1.80 -13.14
CA ASP A 101 2.00 2.62 -13.27
C ASP A 101 0.88 2.20 -12.29
N LEU A 102 0.71 0.89 -12.04
CA LEU A 102 -0.23 0.40 -11.03
C LEU A 102 0.17 0.88 -9.62
N CYS A 103 1.43 0.69 -9.23
CA CYS A 103 1.96 1.11 -7.92
C CYS A 103 1.85 2.63 -7.72
N GLU A 104 2.20 3.42 -8.73
CA GLU A 104 2.08 4.88 -8.70
C GLU A 104 0.63 5.36 -8.51
N LYS A 105 -0.35 4.65 -9.11
CA LYS A 105 -1.77 4.96 -8.95
C LYS A 105 -2.35 4.48 -7.62
N LEU A 106 -1.83 3.39 -7.04
CA LEU A 106 -2.20 2.89 -5.72
C LEU A 106 -1.63 3.78 -4.60
N CYS A 107 -0.40 4.24 -4.74
CA CYS A 107 0.33 5.01 -3.73
C CYS A 107 0.34 6.53 -4.00
N LYS A 108 -0.79 7.09 -4.46
CA LYS A 108 -0.93 8.55 -4.54
C LYS A 108 -0.97 9.19 -3.17
N HIS A 109 -0.30 10.33 -3.01
CA HIS A 109 -0.28 11.07 -1.74
C HIS A 109 -1.70 11.39 -1.25
N GLU A 110 -2.54 11.95 -2.13
CA GLU A 110 -3.94 12.23 -1.81
C GLU A 110 -4.82 10.98 -1.86
N PRO A 111 -5.49 10.60 -0.76
CA PRO A 111 -6.28 9.35 -0.71
C PRO A 111 -7.42 9.30 -1.72
N LYS A 112 -8.00 10.46 -2.08
CA LYS A 112 -9.08 10.56 -3.06
C LYS A 112 -8.61 10.30 -4.50
N LYS A 113 -7.31 10.48 -4.78
CA LYS A 113 -6.70 10.24 -6.09
C LYS A 113 -6.18 8.80 -6.22
N ARG A 114 -6.13 8.03 -5.13
CA ARG A 114 -5.71 6.63 -5.15
C ARG A 114 -6.69 5.77 -5.93
N MET A 115 -6.14 4.85 -6.70
CA MET A 115 -6.91 3.83 -7.38
C MET A 115 -7.59 2.90 -6.37
N GLY A 116 -8.91 2.74 -6.49
CA GLY A 116 -9.65 1.74 -5.73
C GLY A 116 -9.45 0.32 -6.30
N ILE A 117 -9.66 -0.69 -5.47
CA ILE A 117 -9.35 -2.09 -5.79
C ILE A 117 -10.03 -2.62 -7.05
N THR A 118 -11.30 -2.25 -7.30
CA THR A 118 -12.03 -2.68 -8.52
C THR A 118 -11.34 -2.19 -9.78
N ARG A 119 -10.81 -0.96 -9.77
CA ARG A 119 -10.05 -0.41 -10.90
C ARG A 119 -8.66 -1.02 -11.00
N ALA A 120 -8.04 -1.37 -9.86
CA ALA A 120 -6.76 -2.07 -9.84
C ALA A 120 -6.86 -3.46 -10.48
N LEU A 121 -7.92 -4.22 -10.20
CA LEU A 121 -8.15 -5.54 -10.82
C LEU A 121 -8.34 -5.48 -12.35
N LEU A 122 -8.76 -4.32 -12.87
CA LEU A 122 -8.93 -4.07 -14.31
C LEU A 122 -7.70 -3.38 -14.93
N HIS A 123 -6.60 -3.25 -14.18
CA HIS A 123 -5.40 -2.59 -14.67
C HIS A 123 -4.72 -3.43 -15.76
N PRO A 124 -4.10 -2.79 -16.79
CA PRO A 124 -3.30 -3.49 -17.79
C PRO A 124 -2.32 -4.51 -17.21
N TYR A 125 -1.71 -4.21 -16.06
CA TYR A 125 -0.83 -5.18 -15.38
C TYR A 125 -1.45 -6.57 -15.20
N PHE A 126 -2.75 -6.67 -14.90
CA PHE A 126 -3.47 -7.94 -14.75
C PHE A 126 -4.17 -8.39 -16.03
N THR A 127 -4.48 -7.49 -16.97
CA THR A 127 -5.26 -7.82 -18.16
C THR A 127 -4.42 -8.01 -19.43
N SER A 128 -3.25 -7.37 -19.54
CA SER A 128 -2.35 -7.44 -20.70
C SER A 128 -1.27 -8.51 -20.57
N SER A 129 -0.97 -8.95 -19.35
CA SER A 129 -0.11 -10.12 -19.07
C SER A 129 -0.72 -11.45 -19.53
N GLY A 130 -1.94 -11.39 -20.11
CA GLY A 130 -2.66 -12.53 -20.66
C GLY A 130 -3.31 -13.37 -19.56
N LEU A 131 -4.39 -14.06 -19.94
CA LEU A 131 -4.97 -15.18 -19.20
C LEU A 131 -3.96 -16.36 -19.17
N GLY A 132 -2.80 -16.16 -18.54
CA GLY A 132 -1.81 -17.19 -18.26
C GLY A 132 -2.29 -18.12 -17.14
N LYS A 133 -1.63 -19.27 -16.98
CA LYS A 133 -1.98 -20.47 -16.16
C LYS A 133 -2.39 -20.28 -14.68
N TRP A 134 -2.51 -19.05 -14.20
CA TRP A 134 -2.88 -18.70 -12.84
C TRP A 134 -4.03 -17.69 -12.89
N SER A 135 -5.25 -18.17 -13.18
CA SER A 135 -6.45 -17.38 -12.87
C SER A 135 -6.91 -17.70 -11.44
N PHE A 136 -7.52 -16.70 -10.80
CA PHE A 136 -8.33 -16.90 -9.60
C PHE A 136 -9.62 -17.66 -9.94
#